data_AF-A0A0Q1AE69-F1
#
_entry.id   AF-A0A0Q1AE69-F1
#
_cell.length_a   1.000
_cell.length_b   1.000
_cell.length_c   1.000
_cell.angle_alpha   90.00
_cell.angle_beta   90.00
_cell.angle_gamma   90.00
#
_symmetry.space_group_name_H-M   'P 1'
#
loop_
_entity.id
_entity.type
_entity.pdbx_description
1 polymer ?
#
loop_
_entity_poly.entity_id
_entity_poly.type
_entity_poly.pdbx_seq_one_letter_code
_entity_poly.pdbx_strand_id
1 'polypeptide(L)'
;MNEALFEIRRPTGRHAEMLETAIEAAKEQDRLEAIDEGLLSLARANAVALDDAEADRKYYAISQLTAPYREVLQALRMTPLDRENEANDELNRALAELSAPTVRNSAS
;
A
#
# COMPACT_ATOMS: atom_id res chain seq x y z
N MET A 1 25.09 -26.33 13.37
CA MET A 1 24.22 -25.29 13.95
C MET A 1 22.96 -25.31 13.09
N ASN A 2 21.80 -25.68 13.66
CA ASN A 2 20.65 -26.15 12.89
C ASN A 2 19.75 -24.95 12.52
N GLU A 3 19.91 -24.40 11.30
CA GLU A 3 19.12 -23.27 10.77
C GLU A 3 17.61 -23.58 10.65
N ALA A 4 17.23 -24.86 10.69
CA ALA A 4 15.84 -25.32 10.59
C ALA A 4 14.94 -24.94 11.80
N LEU A 5 15.49 -24.46 12.91
CA LEU A 5 14.71 -24.03 14.09
C LEU A 5 14.20 -22.59 14.00
N PHE A 6 14.65 -21.80 13.01
CA PHE A 6 14.23 -20.41 12.81
C PHE A 6 13.43 -20.19 11.52
N GLU A 7 13.09 -21.25 10.78
CA GLU A 7 11.99 -21.16 9.82
C GLU A 7 10.67 -21.02 10.59
N ILE A 8 10.42 -19.81 11.10
CA ILE A 8 9.08 -19.37 11.46
C ILE A 8 8.34 -19.21 10.12
N ARG A 9 7.93 -20.35 9.53
CA ARG A 9 6.87 -20.33 8.52
C ARG A 9 5.61 -19.93 9.25
N ARG A 10 5.34 -18.62 9.27
CA ARG A 10 4.00 -18.14 9.61
C ARG A 10 3.05 -18.82 8.63
N PRO A 11 1.94 -19.43 9.09
CA PRO A 11 0.85 -19.76 8.19
C PRO A 11 0.47 -18.46 7.49
N THR A 12 0.74 -18.36 6.19
CA THR A 12 0.33 -17.19 5.42
C THR A 12 -1.14 -17.39 5.12
N GLY A 13 -2.00 -16.77 5.92
CA GLY A 13 -3.40 -16.70 5.56
C GLY A 13 -3.58 -15.74 4.38
N ARG A 14 -4.76 -15.79 3.76
CA ARG A 14 -5.03 -15.07 2.51
C ARG A 14 -4.79 -13.57 2.63
N HIS A 15 -5.00 -12.98 3.81
CA HIS A 15 -4.84 -11.55 4.01
C HIS A 15 -3.37 -11.15 4.01
N ALA A 16 -2.50 -11.92 4.67
CA ALA A 16 -1.06 -11.70 4.63
C ALA A 16 -0.50 -11.86 3.20
N GLU A 17 -0.92 -12.88 2.46
CA GLU A 17 -0.47 -13.10 1.07
C GLU A 17 -0.89 -11.97 0.12
N MET A 18 -2.15 -11.53 0.23
CA MET A 18 -2.67 -10.40 -0.55
C MET A 18 -1.93 -9.10 -0.22
N LEU A 19 -1.59 -8.88 1.06
CA LEU A 19 -0.84 -7.69 1.46
C LEU A 19 0.57 -7.71 0.86
N GLU A 20 1.32 -8.80 0.97
CA GLU A 20 2.67 -8.85 0.39
C GLU A 20 2.63 -8.68 -1.13
N THR A 21 1.64 -9.26 -1.81
CA THR A 21 1.43 -9.04 -3.26
C THR A 21 1.25 -7.56 -3.58
N ALA A 22 0.47 -6.84 -2.77
CA ALA A 22 0.23 -5.41 -2.96
C ALA A 22 1.48 -4.57 -2.61
N ILE A 23 2.24 -4.96 -1.60
CA ILE A 23 3.50 -4.29 -1.22
C ILE A 23 4.53 -4.43 -2.35
N GLU A 24 4.72 -5.64 -2.89
CA GLU A 24 5.65 -5.85 -4.00
C GLU A 24 5.25 -5.02 -5.23
N ALA A 25 3.96 -5.01 -5.60
CA ALA A 25 3.47 -4.18 -6.69
C ALA A 25 3.67 -2.66 -6.44
N ALA A 26 3.60 -2.21 -5.19
CA ALA A 26 3.85 -0.81 -4.83
C ALA A 26 5.35 -0.47 -4.87
N LYS A 27 6.23 -1.40 -4.44
CA LYS A 27 7.68 -1.25 -4.55
C LYS A 27 8.15 -1.19 -6.00
N GLU A 28 7.59 -2.03 -6.88
CA GLU A 28 7.89 -2.02 -8.32
C GLU A 28 7.55 -0.68 -9.00
N GLN A 29 6.71 0.13 -8.37
CA GLN A 29 6.30 1.45 -8.83
C GLN A 29 6.96 2.60 -8.05
N ASP A 30 7.97 2.30 -7.23
CA ASP A 30 8.67 3.25 -6.36
C ASP A 30 7.71 4.08 -5.46
N ARG A 31 6.57 3.49 -5.07
CA ARG A 31 5.53 4.16 -4.25
C ARG A 31 5.79 4.05 -2.74
N LEU A 32 6.80 3.28 -2.34
CA LEU A 32 7.14 3.04 -0.95
C LEU A 32 8.57 3.49 -0.68
N GLU A 33 8.73 4.28 0.38
CA GLU A 33 10.01 4.78 0.84
C GLU A 33 10.44 4.05 2.13
N ALA A 34 11.71 4.17 2.51
CA ALA A 34 12.22 3.57 3.74
C ALA A 34 11.49 4.07 5.01
N ILE A 35 10.91 5.28 4.96
CA ILE A 35 10.12 5.85 6.06
C ILE A 35 8.79 5.09 6.27
N ASP A 36 8.29 4.38 5.25
CA ASP A 36 7.03 3.65 5.30
C ASP A 36 7.15 2.29 6.01
N GLU A 37 8.37 1.80 6.28
CA GLU A 37 8.60 0.49 6.91
C GLU A 37 7.88 0.33 8.26
N GLY A 38 7.73 1.42 9.02
CA GLY A 38 6.93 1.41 10.25
C GLY A 38 5.45 1.10 10.00
N LEU A 39 4.87 1.71 8.97
CA LEU A 39 3.48 1.47 8.57
C LEU A 39 3.31 0.10 7.90
N LEU A 40 4.29 -0.36 7.11
CA LEU A 40 4.29 -1.71 6.52
C LEU A 40 4.33 -2.79 7.61
N SER A 41 5.06 -2.57 8.70
CA SER A 41 5.06 -3.47 9.86
C SER A 41 3.67 -3.58 10.50
N LEU A 42 2.97 -2.45 10.68
CA LEU A 42 1.60 -2.43 11.20
C LEU A 42 0.60 -3.08 10.24
N ALA A 43 0.75 -2.86 8.93
CA ALA A 43 -0.09 -3.50 7.92
C ALA A 43 0.03 -5.03 8.00
N ARG A 44 1.28 -5.55 8.11
CA ARG A 44 1.55 -6.99 8.27
C ARG A 44 0.94 -7.57 9.53
N ALA A 45 1.04 -6.85 10.66
CA ALA A 45 0.43 -7.27 11.91
C ALA A 45 -1.11 -7.38 11.79
N ASN A 46 -1.75 -6.40 11.15
CA ASN A 46 -3.19 -6.41 10.92
C ASN A 46 -3.63 -7.53 9.97
N ALA A 47 -2.86 -7.79 8.91
CA ALA A 47 -3.15 -8.87 7.97
C ALA A 47 -3.12 -10.25 8.65
N VAL A 48 -2.09 -10.52 9.47
CA VAL A 48 -2.01 -11.75 10.26
C VAL A 48 -3.15 -11.84 11.28
N ALA A 49 -3.48 -10.73 11.97
CA ALA A 49 -4.59 -10.72 12.92
C ALA A 49 -5.95 -11.00 12.25
N LEU A 50 -6.13 -10.58 10.99
CA LEU A 50 -7.32 -10.90 10.20
C LEU A 50 -7.36 -12.38 9.82
N ASP A 51 -6.23 -12.94 9.41
CA ASP A 51 -6.12 -14.38 9.12
C ASP A 51 -6.47 -15.24 10.35
N ASP A 52 -5.93 -14.88 11.52
CA ASP A 52 -6.22 -15.55 12.79
C ASP A 52 -7.70 -15.41 13.18
N ALA A 53 -8.26 -14.19 13.05
CA ALA A 53 -9.67 -13.93 13.37
C ALA A 53 -10.62 -14.66 12.41
N GLU A 54 -10.26 -14.79 11.13
CA GLU A 54 -11.01 -15.56 10.14
C GLU A 54 -10.97 -17.06 10.43
N ALA A 55 -9.78 -17.61 10.71
CA ALA A 55 -9.61 -19.02 11.06
C ALA A 55 -10.45 -19.41 12.28
N ASP A 56 -10.50 -18.55 13.29
CA ASP A 56 -11.27 -18.73 14.52
C ASP A 56 -12.76 -18.34 14.39
N ARG A 57 -13.20 -17.86 13.22
CA ARG A 57 -14.57 -17.34 12.97
C ARG A 57 -14.98 -16.23 13.95
N LYS A 58 -14.03 -15.41 14.40
CA LYS A 58 -14.23 -14.26 15.28
C LYS A 58 -14.66 -13.03 14.49
N TYR A 59 -15.85 -13.06 13.90
CA TYR A 59 -16.35 -11.98 13.02
C TYR A 59 -16.40 -10.60 13.69
N TYR A 60 -16.65 -10.56 15.01
CA TYR A 60 -16.58 -9.29 15.74
C TYR A 60 -15.15 -8.72 15.75
N ALA A 61 -14.13 -9.56 15.96
CA ALA A 61 -12.73 -9.12 15.89
C ALA A 61 -12.37 -8.61 14.48
N ILE A 62 -12.84 -9.29 13.42
CA ILE A 62 -12.69 -8.81 12.04
C ILE A 62 -13.26 -7.40 11.87
N SER A 63 -14.47 -7.14 12.41
CA SER A 63 -15.10 -5.82 12.33
C SER A 63 -14.28 -4.73 13.03
N GLN A 64 -13.63 -5.06 14.15
CA GLN A 64 -12.78 -4.14 14.91
C GLN A 64 -11.44 -3.88 14.21
N LEU A 65 -10.91 -4.86 13.48
CA LEU A 65 -9.65 -4.75 12.75
C LEU A 65 -9.81 -4.01 11.41
N THR A 66 -11.00 -4.02 10.82
CA THR A 66 -11.23 -3.48 9.46
C THR A 66 -10.93 -1.98 9.36
N ALA A 67 -11.44 -1.17 10.29
CA ALA A 67 -11.22 0.28 10.29
C ALA A 67 -9.73 0.67 10.48
N PRO A 68 -9.03 0.22 11.54
CA PRO A 68 -7.62 0.57 11.73
C PRO A 68 -6.73 0.01 10.61
N TYR A 69 -7.07 -1.15 10.04
CA TYR A 69 -6.31 -1.67 8.90
C TYR A 69 -6.46 -0.80 7.66
N ARG A 70 -7.69 -0.33 7.36
CA ARG A 70 -7.93 0.60 6.25
C ARG A 70 -7.15 1.91 6.41
N GLU A 71 -7.06 2.45 7.63
CA GLU A 71 -6.30 3.68 7.91
C GLU A 71 -4.82 3.52 7.58
N VAL A 72 -4.22 2.38 7.95
CA VAL A 72 -2.82 2.07 7.60
C VAL A 72 -2.65 1.97 6.08
N LEU A 73 -3.55 1.27 5.39
CA LEU A 73 -3.49 1.14 3.93
C LEU A 73 -3.65 2.49 3.22
N GLN A 74 -4.49 3.37 3.75
CA GLN A 74 -4.67 4.73 3.23
C GLN A 74 -3.42 5.58 3.45
N ALA A 75 -2.78 5.49 4.62
CA ALA A 75 -1.52 6.20 4.89
C ALA A 75 -0.39 5.76 3.93
N LEU A 76 -0.37 4.47 3.57
CA LEU A 76 0.54 3.89 2.57
C LEU A 76 0.13 4.17 1.11
N ARG A 77 -0.96 4.94 0.89
CA ARG A 77 -1.54 5.21 -0.44
C ARG A 77 -1.88 3.94 -1.25
N MET A 78 -2.23 2.87 -0.55
CA MET A 78 -2.56 1.57 -1.14
C MET A 78 -4.06 1.41 -1.42
N THR A 79 -4.85 2.50 -1.39
CA THR A 79 -6.30 2.45 -1.68
C THR A 79 -6.62 2.89 -3.10
N PRO A 80 -7.75 2.44 -3.70
CA PRO A 80 -8.15 2.89 -5.04
C PRO A 80 -8.33 4.41 -5.16
N LEU A 81 -8.79 5.06 -4.08
CA LEU A 81 -9.01 6.51 -4.05
C LEU A 81 -7.71 7.29 -4.25
N ASP A 82 -6.59 6.78 -3.73
CA ASP A 82 -5.29 7.42 -3.89
C ASP A 82 -4.84 7.40 -5.36
N ARG A 83 -5.17 6.33 -6.10
CA ARG A 83 -4.85 6.20 -7.53
C ARG A 83 -5.67 7.17 -8.39
N GLU A 84 -6.94 7.38 -8.05
CA GLU A 84 -7.78 8.36 -8.75
C GLU A 84 -7.27 9.79 -8.55
N ASN A 85 -6.79 10.11 -7.34
CA ASN A 85 -6.21 11.42 -7.05
C ASN A 85 -4.90 11.64 -7.81
N GLU A 86 -4.01 10.64 -7.86
CA GLU A 86 -2.77 10.70 -8.66
C GLU A 86 -3.05 10.93 -10.15
N ALA A 87 -4.02 10.21 -10.72
CA ALA A 87 -4.39 10.37 -12.13
C ALA A 87 -4.95 11.78 -12.43
N ASN A 88 -5.73 12.34 -11.49
CA ASN A 88 -6.23 13.71 -11.62
C ASN A 88 -5.11 14.75 -11.53
N ASP A 89 -4.13 14.54 -10.64
CA ASP A 89 -2.98 15.44 -10.50
C ASP A 89 -2.09 15.42 -11.75
N GLU A 90 -1.87 14.25 -12.35
CA GLU A 90 -1.13 14.12 -13.61
C GLU A 90 -1.86 14.80 -14.77
N LEU A 91 -3.18 14.60 -14.88
CA LEU A 91 -4.02 15.28 -15.88
C LEU A 91 -3.95 16.82 -15.73
N ASN A 92 -4.08 17.31 -14.50
CA ASN A 92 -4.02 18.74 -14.22
C ASN A 92 -2.64 19.34 -14.55
N ARG A 93 -1.56 18.61 -14.27
CA ARG A 93 -0.20 19.00 -14.66
C ARG A 93 -0.05 19.09 -16.18
N ALA A 94 -0.50 18.07 -16.91
CA ALA A 94 -0.46 18.06 -18.37
C ALA A 94 -1.27 19.21 -18.99
N LEU A 95 -2.44 19.53 -18.45
CA LEU A 95 -3.25 20.68 -18.88
C LEU A 95 -2.55 22.02 -18.60
N ALA A 96 -1.87 22.15 -17.47
CA ALA A 96 -1.09 23.35 -17.14
C ALA A 96 0.11 23.53 -18.09
N GLU A 97 0.81 22.44 -18.43
CA GLU A 97 1.92 22.46 -19.39
C GLU A 97 1.44 22.79 -20.81
N LEU A 98 0.29 22.28 -21.24
CA LEU A 98 -0.30 22.60 -22.54
C LEU A 98 -0.75 24.06 -22.63
N SER A 99 -1.21 24.63 -21.51
CA SER A 99 -1.67 26.02 -21.43
C SER A 99 -0.52 27.02 -21.26
N ALA A 100 0.71 26.55 -21.03
CA ALA A 100 1.88 27.40 -20.92
C ALA A 100 2.24 27.98 -22.30
N PRO A 101 2.43 29.31 -22.44
CA PRO A 101 2.80 29.89 -23.72
C PRO A 101 4.18 29.39 -24.17
N THR A 102 4.24 28.72 -25.31
CA THR A 102 5.49 28.45 -26.02
C THR A 102 6.11 29.78 -26.42
N VAL A 103 7.06 30.29 -25.63
CA VAL A 103 7.87 31.45 -26.00
C VAL A 103 8.70 31.05 -27.22
N ARG A 104 8.21 31.35 -28.41
CA ARG A 104 9.02 31.33 -29.63
C ARG A 104 10.06 32.43 -29.48
N ASN A 105 11.28 32.03 -29.16
CA ASN A 105 12.42 32.92 -29.16
C ASN A 105 12.75 33.30 -30.62
N SER A 106 12.03 34.27 -31.17
CA SER A 106 12.38 34.95 -32.41
C SER A 106 13.35 36.07 -32.06
N ALA A 107 14.63 35.73 -31.91
CA ALA A 107 15.72 36.70 -31.84
C ALA A 107 16.51 36.66 -33.14
N SER A 108 16.67 37.87 -33.69
CA SER A 108 17.28 38.26 -34.96
C SER A 108 18.76 37.92 -35.12
#